data_AF-A0A8J5LXK2-F1
#
_entry.id   AF-A0A8J5LXK2-F1
#
_cell.length_a   1.000
_cell.length_b   1.000
_cell.length_c   1.000
_cell.angle_alpha   90.00
_cell.angle_beta   90.00
_cell.angle_gamma   90.00
#
_symmetry.space_group_name_H-M   'P 1'
#
loop_
_entity.id
_entity.type
_entity.pdbx_description
1 polymer ?
#
loop_
_entity_poly.entity_id
_entity_poly.type
_entity_poly.pdbx_seq_one_letter_code
_entity_poly.pdbx_strand_id
1 'polypeptide(L)'
;MVDKDLNEIAVLRSMFPDTRIILCHFYVLKWLRKAVRDDKKYGTYSSEVLKQMNSCVPNMVYSKFESELQGQADEFKTLACRGGRMELWEKFETNWMRSKLSRPLQLTNAVVSCL
;
A
#
# COMPACT_ATOMS: atom_id res chain seq x y z
N MET A 1 9.49 -0.88 14.00
CA MET A 1 8.49 -0.29 13.08
C MET A 1 9.16 0.85 12.34
N VAL A 2 9.07 0.88 11.01
CA VAL A 2 9.62 2.02 10.24
C VAL A 2 8.52 3.07 10.13
N ASP A 3 8.83 4.25 10.67
CA ASP A 3 7.95 5.43 10.77
C ASP A 3 7.99 6.32 9.52
N LYS A 4 8.84 5.99 8.55
CA LYS A 4 9.26 6.93 7.51
C LYS A 4 8.60 6.61 6.17
N ASP A 5 8.15 7.68 5.51
CA ASP A 5 7.37 7.70 4.28
C ASP A 5 7.79 6.63 3.25
N LEU A 6 6.85 6.13 2.45
CA LEU A 6 7.09 5.07 1.45
C LEU A 6 8.22 5.37 0.44
N ASN A 7 8.72 6.61 0.40
CA ASN A 7 9.87 7.00 -0.42
C ASN A 7 11.21 6.46 0.10
N GLU A 8 11.36 6.25 1.41
CA GLU A 8 12.65 5.83 2.00
C GLU A 8 12.81 4.29 2.08
N ILE A 9 11.75 3.55 1.73
CA ILE A 9 11.77 2.08 1.71
C ILE A 9 12.86 1.55 0.78
N ALA A 10 13.08 2.18 -0.37
CA ALA A 10 14.12 1.77 -1.31
C ALA A 10 15.52 1.88 -0.68
N VAL A 11 15.77 2.95 0.07
CA VAL A 11 17.04 3.17 0.79
C VAL A 11 17.19 2.15 1.92
N LEU A 12 16.13 1.93 2.70
CA LEU A 12 16.14 0.94 3.78
C LEU A 12 16.35 -0.49 3.27
N ARG A 13 15.78 -0.84 2.12
CA ARG A 13 16.05 -2.13 1.44
C ARG A 13 17.50 -2.25 1.00
N SER A 14 18.12 -1.15 0.55
CA SER A 14 19.53 -1.14 0.17
C SER A 14 20.46 -1.25 1.37
N MET A 15 20.12 -0.63 2.50
CA MET A 15 20.94 -0.70 3.72
C MET A 15 20.74 -2.02 4.49
N PHE A 16 19.55 -2.59 4.40
CA PHE A 16 19.18 -3.81 5.13
C PHE A 16 18.52 -4.82 4.19
N PRO A 17 19.28 -5.42 3.25
CA PRO A 17 18.74 -6.31 2.22
C PRO A 17 18.04 -7.55 2.80
N ASP A 18 18.54 -8.04 3.93
CA ASP A 18 18.00 -9.23 4.62
C ASP A 18 16.94 -8.88 5.68
N THR A 19 16.63 -7.59 5.87
CA THR A 19 15.68 -7.16 6.90
C THR A 19 14.28 -6.96 6.34
N ARG A 20 13.31 -7.54 7.05
CA ARG A 20 11.90 -7.37 6.75
C ARG A 20 11.41 -6.00 7.23
N ILE A 21 11.13 -5.11 6.29
CA ILE A 21 10.52 -3.80 6.58
C ILE A 21 9.02 -4.00 6.88
N ILE A 22 8.62 -3.71 8.12
CA ILE A 22 7.22 -3.67 8.53
C ILE A 22 6.74 -2.22 8.47
N LEU A 23 5.84 -1.95 7.52
CA LEU A 23 5.16 -0.66 7.40
C LEU A 23 3.96 -0.62 8.33
N CYS A 24 3.83 0.49 9.05
CA CYS A 24 2.70 0.73 9.92
C CYS A 24 1.45 1.10 9.10
N HIS A 25 0.30 0.55 9.50
CA HIS A 25 -1.00 0.76 8.86
C HIS A 25 -1.36 2.24 8.74
N PHE A 26 -1.07 3.01 9.79
CA PHE A 26 -1.29 4.45 9.81
C PHE A 26 -0.52 5.19 8.72
N TYR A 27 0.74 4.80 8.48
CA TYR A 27 1.58 5.44 7.46
C TYR A 27 1.16 5.10 6.05
N VAL A 28 0.72 3.86 5.79
CA VAL A 28 0.18 3.48 4.49
C VAL A 28 -1.09 4.29 4.19
N LEU A 29 -2.00 4.42 5.15
CA LEU A 29 -3.21 5.23 5.00
C LEU A 29 -2.90 6.72 4.82
N LYS A 30 -1.98 7.26 5.61
CA LYS A 30 -1.55 8.67 5.53
C LYS A 30 -0.87 8.98 4.20
N TRP A 31 0.07 8.12 3.78
CA TRP A 31 0.77 8.27 2.51
C TRP A 31 -0.21 8.22 1.35
N LEU A 32 -1.14 7.27 1.36
CA LEU A 32 -2.05 7.13 0.24
C LEU A 32 -3.04 8.29 0.15
N ARG A 33 -3.62 8.71 1.28
CA ARG A 33 -4.46 9.92 1.32
C ARG A 33 -3.71 11.14 0.80
N LYS A 34 -2.40 11.23 1.05
CA LYS A 34 -1.55 12.30 0.51
C LYS A 34 -1.30 12.12 -0.99
N ALA A 35 -0.88 10.94 -1.44
CA ALA A 35 -0.58 10.64 -2.84
C ALA A 35 -1.81 10.84 -3.74
N VAL A 36 -2.96 10.39 -3.27
CA VAL A 36 -4.23 10.48 -3.99
C VAL A 36 -4.77 11.93 -4.04
N ARG A 37 -4.36 12.80 -3.10
CA ARG A 37 -4.63 14.24 -3.12
C ARG A 37 -3.54 15.07 -3.82
N ASP A 38 -2.44 14.44 -4.23
CA ASP A 38 -1.33 15.07 -4.94
C ASP A 38 -1.62 15.05 -6.45
N ASP A 39 -2.58 15.88 -6.84
CA ASP A 39 -3.07 16.05 -8.22
C ASP A 39 -1.95 16.45 -9.19
N LYS A 40 -0.95 17.20 -8.70
CA LYS A 40 0.24 17.59 -9.46
C LYS A 40 1.14 16.40 -9.84
N LYS A 41 1.10 15.31 -9.07
CA LYS A 41 2.03 14.19 -9.22
C LYS A 41 1.41 12.97 -9.88
N TYR A 42 0.16 12.64 -9.54
CA TYR A 42 -0.50 11.42 -10.05
C TYR A 42 -1.77 11.72 -10.86
N GLY A 43 -2.00 12.99 -11.17
CA GLY A 43 -3.19 13.46 -11.88
C GLY A 43 -4.44 13.49 -11.01
N THR A 44 -5.45 14.23 -11.47
CA THR A 44 -6.70 14.39 -10.72
C THR A 44 -7.57 13.15 -10.83
N TYR A 45 -8.00 12.59 -9.70
CA TYR A 45 -9.02 11.55 -9.64
C TYR A 45 -10.37 12.18 -9.28
N SER A 46 -11.47 11.63 -9.81
CA SER A 46 -12.82 12.10 -9.43
C SER A 46 -13.11 11.73 -7.98
N SER A 47 -13.95 12.53 -7.30
CA SER A 47 -14.36 12.30 -5.89
C SER A 47 -14.86 10.87 -5.63
N GLU A 48 -15.56 10.28 -6.61
CA GLU A 48 -16.05 8.91 -6.52
C GLU A 48 -14.92 7.87 -6.55
N VAL A 49 -13.97 8.01 -7.48
CA VAL A 49 -12.80 7.14 -7.58
C VAL A 49 -11.93 7.28 -6.33
N LEU A 50 -11.75 8.51 -5.85
CA LEU A 50 -11.07 8.82 -4.59
C LEU A 50 -11.70 8.09 -3.40
N LYS A 51 -13.03 8.08 -3.31
CA LYS A 51 -13.76 7.40 -2.24
C LYS A 51 -13.55 5.89 -2.31
N GLN A 52 -13.65 5.29 -3.50
CA GLN A 52 -13.42 3.85 -3.69
C GLN A 52 -11.98 3.46 -3.34
N MET A 53 -10.99 4.21 -3.83
CA MET A 53 -9.57 4.01 -3.50
C MET A 53 -9.32 4.09 -1.99
N ASN A 54 -9.93 5.05 -1.29
CA ASN A 54 -9.80 5.18 0.16
C ASN A 54 -10.46 4.02 0.93
N SER A 55 -11.43 3.31 0.34
CA SER A 55 -12.06 2.12 0.94
C SER A 55 -11.26 0.85 0.69
N CYS A 56 -10.66 0.67 -0.49
CA CYS A 56 -9.86 -0.52 -0.81
C CYS A 56 -8.66 -0.68 0.14
N VAL A 57 -8.14 0.41 0.66
CA VAL A 57 -6.86 0.43 1.39
C VAL A 57 -6.95 -0.07 2.81
N PRO A 58 -7.89 0.37 3.67
CA PRO A 58 -8.12 -0.32 4.94
C PRO A 58 -8.48 -1.79 4.70
N ASN A 59 -9.28 -2.12 3.67
CA ASN A 59 -9.60 -3.52 3.38
C ASN A 59 -8.34 -4.34 3.04
N MET A 60 -7.43 -3.80 2.21
CA MET A 60 -6.13 -4.40 1.94
C MET A 60 -5.28 -4.51 3.21
N VAL A 61 -5.22 -3.45 4.04
CA VAL A 61 -4.42 -3.41 5.28
C VAL A 61 -4.88 -4.49 6.27
N TYR A 62 -6.17 -4.59 6.52
CA TYR A 62 -6.77 -5.47 7.53
C TYR A 62 -7.15 -6.85 7.00
N SER A 63 -7.02 -7.08 5.70
CA SER A 63 -7.25 -8.39 5.10
C SER A 63 -6.40 -9.48 5.76
N LYS A 64 -7.06 -10.59 6.10
CA LYS A 64 -6.47 -11.76 6.76
C LYS A 64 -6.04 -12.83 5.75
N PHE A 65 -6.64 -12.83 4.57
CA PHE A 65 -6.39 -13.81 3.51
C PHE A 65 -5.74 -13.15 2.30
N GLU A 66 -4.77 -13.83 1.68
CA GLU A 66 -4.09 -13.32 0.49
C GLU A 66 -5.07 -13.09 -0.68
N SER A 67 -6.12 -13.91 -0.80
CA SER A 67 -7.15 -13.75 -1.83
C SER A 67 -7.96 -12.45 -1.67
N GLU A 68 -8.32 -12.08 -0.46
CA GLU A 68 -8.99 -10.81 -0.15
C GLU A 68 -8.07 -9.62 -0.40
N LEU A 69 -6.81 -9.72 0.03
CA LEU A 69 -5.78 -8.72 -0.23
C LEU A 69 -5.62 -8.51 -1.75
N GLN A 70 -5.49 -9.60 -2.50
CA GLN A 70 -5.29 -9.55 -3.94
C GLN A 70 -6.52 -8.97 -4.64
N GLY A 71 -7.73 -9.38 -4.28
CA GLY A 71 -8.95 -8.82 -4.86
C GLY A 71 -9.09 -7.31 -4.63
N GLN A 72 -8.79 -6.83 -3.42
CA GLN A 72 -8.80 -5.39 -3.11
C GLN A 72 -7.64 -4.64 -3.80
N ALA A 73 -6.50 -5.29 -4.00
CA ALA A 73 -5.38 -4.74 -4.73
C ALA A 73 -5.66 -4.63 -6.23
N ASP A 74 -6.35 -5.60 -6.82
CA ASP A 74 -6.77 -5.59 -8.22
C ASP A 74 -7.84 -4.51 -8.47
N GLU A 75 -8.77 -4.34 -7.53
CA GLU A 75 -9.74 -3.25 -7.56
C GLU A 75 -9.02 -1.89 -7.47
N PHE A 76 -8.09 -1.75 -6.51
CA PHE A 76 -7.29 -0.53 -6.37
C PHE A 76 -6.44 -0.24 -7.62
N LYS A 77 -5.84 -1.27 -8.23
CA LYS A 77 -5.07 -1.17 -9.48
C LYS A 77 -5.95 -0.66 -10.62
N THR A 78 -7.14 -1.21 -10.76
CA THR A 78 -8.10 -0.81 -11.79
C THR A 78 -8.45 0.67 -11.66
N LEU A 79 -8.63 1.16 -10.42
CA LEU A 79 -8.93 2.57 -10.12
C LEU A 79 -7.73 3.49 -10.34
N ALA A 80 -6.56 3.10 -9.84
CA ALA A 80 -5.32 3.88 -9.95
C ALA A 80 -4.89 4.03 -11.41
N CYS A 81 -4.99 2.96 -12.20
CA CYS A 81 -4.60 2.89 -13.61
C CYS A 81 -5.63 3.49 -14.59
N ARG A 82 -6.78 4.00 -14.11
CA ARG A 82 -7.77 4.64 -14.99
C ARG A 82 -7.15 5.80 -15.76
N GLY A 83 -7.34 5.81 -17.07
CA GLY A 83 -6.78 6.83 -17.97
C GLY A 83 -5.30 6.63 -18.28
N GLY A 84 -4.78 5.41 -18.13
CA GLY A 84 -3.39 5.07 -18.48
C GLY A 84 -2.34 5.44 -17.42
N ARG A 85 -2.78 5.84 -16.22
CA ARG A 85 -1.90 6.33 -15.14
C ARG A 85 -1.32 5.19 -14.30
N MET A 86 -0.13 4.70 -14.62
CA MET A 86 0.45 3.57 -13.89
C MET A 86 1.32 3.96 -12.69
N GLU A 87 1.81 5.20 -12.63
CA GLU A 87 2.83 5.63 -11.67
C GLU A 87 2.43 5.44 -10.20
N LEU A 88 1.18 5.74 -9.86
CA LEU A 88 0.68 5.56 -8.49
C LEU A 88 0.65 4.08 -8.11
N TRP A 89 0.18 3.22 -9.03
CA TRP A 89 0.11 1.78 -8.81
C TRP A 89 1.51 1.17 -8.71
N GLU A 90 2.41 1.46 -9.65
CA GLU A 90 3.77 0.92 -9.65
C GLU A 90 4.52 1.28 -8.36
N LYS A 91 4.36 2.53 -7.91
CA LYS A 91 4.95 2.99 -6.66
C LYS A 91 4.34 2.31 -5.44
N PHE A 92 3.04 2.09 -5.44
CA PHE A 92 2.34 1.38 -4.38
C PHE A 92 2.71 -0.11 -4.33
N GLU A 93 2.74 -0.78 -5.47
CA GLU A 93 3.06 -2.21 -5.61
C GLU A 93 4.50 -2.50 -5.19
N THR A 94 5.44 -1.68 -5.69
CA THR A 94 6.88 -1.82 -5.41
C THR A 94 7.18 -1.60 -3.93
N ASN A 95 6.52 -0.62 -3.30
CA ASN A 95 6.82 -0.25 -1.91
C ASN A 95 6.07 -1.10 -0.88
N TRP A 96 4.80 -1.43 -1.13
CA TRP A 96 3.95 -2.07 -0.13
C TRP A 96 3.54 -3.51 -0.48
N MET A 97 2.99 -3.77 -1.69
CA MET A 97 2.48 -5.11 -2.02
C MET A 97 3.58 -6.18 -2.01
N ARG A 98 4.74 -5.90 -2.59
CA ARG A 98 5.91 -6.80 -2.49
C ARG A 98 6.36 -7.06 -1.04
N SER A 99 6.16 -6.09 -0.15
CA SER A 99 6.50 -6.24 1.28
C SER A 99 5.47 -7.11 2.02
N LYS A 100 4.20 -7.08 1.60
CA LYS A 100 3.11 -7.83 2.24
C LYS A 100 2.99 -9.28 1.76
N LEU A 101 3.22 -9.55 0.47
CA LEU A 101 3.15 -10.91 -0.13
C LEU A 101 4.36 -11.80 0.19
N SER A 102 5.44 -11.27 0.78
CA SER A 102 6.58 -12.08 1.26
C SER A 102 6.31 -12.77 2.61
N ARG A 103 5.07 -12.84 3.09
CA ARG A 103 4.70 -13.54 4.33
C ARG A 103 4.51 -15.04 4.01
N PRO A 104 5.23 -15.97 4.66
CA PRO A 104 4.76 -17.36 4.70
C PRO A 104 3.46 -17.40 5.54
N LEU A 105 2.42 -18.04 5.00
CA LEU A 105 1.05 -18.18 5.52
C LEU A 105 0.89 -18.78 6.94
N GLN A 106 1.96 -19.06 7.69
CA GLN A 106 1.90 -19.78 8.96
C GLN A 106 2.00 -18.92 10.23
N LEU A 107 2.12 -17.60 10.13
CA LEU A 107 2.16 -16.70 11.30
C LEU A 107 0.97 -15.73 11.29
N THR A 108 -0.25 -16.28 11.31
CA THR A 108 -1.49 -15.52 11.50
C THR A 108 -1.70 -15.00 12.93
N ASN A 109 -0.78 -15.25 13.87
CA ASN A 109 -0.89 -14.79 15.26
C ASN A 109 0.14 -13.73 15.69
N ALA A 110 0.82 -13.08 14.76
CA ALA A 110 1.64 -11.89 15.05
C ALA A 110 1.20 -10.71 14.18
N VAL A 111 -0.12 -10.45 14.16
CA VAL A 111 -0.56 -9.06 14.05
C VAL A 111 -0.06 -8.43 15.33
N VAL A 112 1.06 -7.71 15.22
CA VAL A 112 1.49 -6.75 16.22
C VAL A 112 0.29 -5.83 16.43
N SER A 113 -0.47 -6.16 17.47
CA SER A 113 -1.29 -5.23 18.21
C SER A 113 -0.33 -4.13 18.65
N CYS A 114 -0.40 -3.00 17.97
CA CYS A 114 0.08 -1.73 18.47
C CYS A 114 -1.00 -0.73 18.10
N LEU A 115 -1.98 -0.64 19.02
CA LEU A 115 -2.86 0.48 19.36
C LEU A 115 -3.44 1.29 18.19
#